data_AF-A0A947NCK7-F1
#
_entry.id   AF-A0A947NCK7-F1
#
_cell.length_a   1.000
_cell.length_b   1.000
_cell.length_c   1.000
_cell.angle_alpha   90.00
_cell.angle_beta   90.00
_cell.angle_gamma   90.00
#
_symmetry.space_group_name_H-M   'P 1'
#
loop_
_entity.id
_entity.type
_entity.pdbx_description
1 polymer ?
#
loop_
_entity_poly.entity_id
_entity_poly.type
_entity_poly.pdbx_seq_one_letter_code
_entity_poly.pdbx_strand_id
1 'polypeptide(L)'
;DDKTINVIDLAKIAEQEGIAAVTLHPRTRSQMFKGKADWSLIKKLKREIKIPVIGSGDIKSPEDAQSILTQTGCDALMIGRAAIGNPWLFSQVIEYLKTGKLIKAPEFTERIQIFLKHARLMLTRKAELRAMREMRKFAPKYLKEEPGVGELRKKINQIEKYSELEGLLLPMIR
;
A
#
# COMPACT_ATOMS: atom_id res chain seq x y z
N ASP A 1 10.28 22.93 -0.06
CA ASP A 1 10.00 22.67 1.37
C ASP A 1 8.73 23.42 1.71
N ASP A 2 8.37 23.59 2.97
CA ASP A 2 7.11 24.25 3.34
C ASP A 2 7.12 25.77 3.02
N LYS A 3 8.29 26.34 2.70
CA LYS A 3 8.42 27.73 2.22
C LYS A 3 8.12 27.86 0.73
N THR A 4 8.20 26.76 -0.03
CA THR A 4 8.03 26.75 -1.48
C THR A 4 7.13 25.59 -1.90
N ILE A 5 5.83 25.85 -1.93
CA ILE A 5 4.82 24.91 -2.44
C ILE A 5 4.56 25.24 -3.91
N ASN A 6 5.26 24.54 -4.80
CA ASN A 6 5.26 24.80 -6.26
C ASN A 6 4.53 23.73 -7.08
N VAL A 7 3.66 22.93 -6.44
CA VAL A 7 2.99 21.79 -7.08
C VAL A 7 2.16 22.17 -8.30
N ILE A 8 1.53 23.35 -8.27
CA ILE A 8 0.68 23.82 -9.38
C ILE A 8 1.53 24.19 -10.59
N ASP A 9 2.63 24.91 -10.39
CA ASP A 9 3.52 25.33 -11.48
C ASP A 9 4.16 24.10 -12.14
N LEU A 10 4.65 23.15 -11.35
CA LEU A 10 5.21 21.89 -11.85
C LEU A 10 4.19 21.08 -12.65
N ALA A 11 2.93 21.05 -12.20
CA ALA A 11 1.88 20.31 -12.89
C ALA A 11 1.43 20.96 -14.20
N LYS A 12 1.40 22.29 -14.28
CA LYS A 12 1.12 23.02 -15.53
C LYS A 12 2.21 22.78 -16.55
N ILE A 13 3.48 22.76 -16.12
CA ILE A 13 4.60 22.37 -16.99
C ILE A 13 4.41 20.93 -17.48
N ALA A 14 4.14 19.98 -16.57
CA ALA A 14 3.92 18.59 -16.96
C ALA A 14 2.77 18.41 -17.98
N GLU A 15 1.67 19.14 -17.79
CA GLU A 15 0.54 19.16 -18.74
C GLU A 15 0.94 19.74 -20.11
N GLN A 16 1.69 20.84 -20.14
CA GLN A 16 2.18 21.45 -21.38
C GLN A 16 3.13 20.54 -22.16
N GLU A 17 3.93 19.73 -21.45
CA GLU A 17 4.82 18.71 -22.03
C GLU A 17 4.08 17.43 -22.47
N GLY A 18 2.75 17.40 -22.36
CA GLY A 18 1.94 16.29 -22.86
C GLY A 18 1.91 15.06 -21.95
N ILE A 19 2.19 15.21 -20.65
CA ILE A 19 2.05 14.11 -19.68
C ILE A 19 0.58 13.67 -19.59
N ALA A 20 0.35 12.35 -19.59
CA ALA A 20 -0.99 11.78 -19.61
C ALA A 20 -1.74 11.81 -18.26
N ALA A 21 -1.03 11.85 -17.13
CA ALA A 21 -1.60 11.92 -15.78
C ALA A 21 -0.52 12.30 -14.76
N VAL A 22 -0.93 12.87 -13.62
CA VAL A 22 -0.04 13.20 -12.50
C VAL A 22 -0.50 12.52 -11.21
N THR A 23 0.44 12.03 -10.41
CA THR A 23 0.16 11.61 -9.03
C THR A 23 0.72 12.62 -8.06
N LEU A 24 -0.09 13.07 -7.10
CA LEU A 24 0.37 13.93 -6.02
C LEU A 24 0.35 13.20 -4.68
N HIS A 25 1.53 13.04 -4.08
CA HIS A 25 1.67 12.85 -2.64
C HIS A 25 1.87 14.23 -2.01
N PRO A 26 0.90 14.79 -1.28
CA PRO A 26 0.97 16.18 -0.81
C PRO A 26 1.76 16.27 0.49
N ARG A 27 3.03 15.91 0.39
CA ARG A 27 4.08 16.21 1.35
C ARG A 27 5.24 16.81 0.59
N THR A 28 5.89 17.79 1.21
CA THR A 28 7.14 18.31 0.69
C THR A 28 8.26 17.29 0.90
N ARG A 29 9.30 17.36 0.05
CA ARG A 29 10.49 16.50 0.20
C ARG A 29 11.07 16.53 1.63
N SER A 30 11.11 17.71 2.26
CA SER A 30 11.65 17.93 3.61
C SER A 30 10.81 17.27 4.71
N GLN A 31 9.50 17.10 4.50
CA GLN A 31 8.63 16.44 5.47
C GLN A 31 8.88 14.93 5.55
N MET A 32 9.43 14.32 4.49
CA MET A 32 9.57 12.86 4.37
C MET A 32 8.23 12.17 4.67
N PHE A 33 8.16 11.39 5.75
CA PHE A 33 6.95 10.70 6.22
C PHE A 33 6.34 11.32 7.48
N LYS A 34 6.82 12.50 7.90
CA LYS A 34 6.32 13.23 9.08
C LYS A 34 5.05 14.00 8.74
N GLY A 35 4.33 14.43 9.78
CA GLY A 35 3.08 15.18 9.65
C GLY A 35 1.99 14.39 8.91
N LYS A 36 0.96 15.11 8.48
CA LYS A 36 -0.15 14.57 7.66
C LYS A 36 0.00 15.06 6.23
N ALA A 37 -0.38 14.22 5.27
CA ALA A 37 -0.51 14.62 3.87
C ALA A 37 -1.59 15.71 3.74
N ASP A 38 -1.27 16.85 3.12
CA ASP A 38 -2.21 17.95 2.95
C ASP A 38 -3.05 17.77 1.67
N TRP A 39 -4.16 17.03 1.81
CA TRP A 39 -5.04 16.76 0.67
C TRP A 39 -5.67 18.00 0.04
N SER A 40 -5.64 19.17 0.70
CA SER A 40 -6.12 20.42 0.09
C SER A 40 -5.31 20.79 -1.17
N LEU A 41 -4.03 20.40 -1.23
CA LEU A 41 -3.19 20.58 -2.40
C LEU A 41 -3.63 19.72 -3.59
N ILE A 42 -4.14 18.51 -3.34
CA ILE A 42 -4.70 17.65 -4.40
C ILE A 42 -5.96 18.30 -4.95
N LYS A 43 -6.84 18.81 -4.08
CA LYS A 43 -8.05 19.53 -4.50
C LYS A 43 -7.71 20.75 -5.36
N LYS A 44 -6.72 21.55 -4.94
CA LYS A 44 -6.26 22.71 -5.70
C LYS A 44 -5.71 22.26 -7.05
N LEU A 45 -4.84 21.26 -7.06
CA LEU A 45 -4.25 20.71 -8.29
C LEU A 45 -5.32 20.25 -9.28
N LYS A 46 -6.32 19.49 -8.80
CA LYS A 46 -7.41 18.98 -9.64
C LYS A 46 -8.24 20.08 -10.32
N ARG A 47 -8.28 21.29 -9.76
CA ARG A 47 -8.96 22.44 -10.36
C ARG A 47 -8.11 23.19 -11.39
N GLU A 48 -6.80 23.07 -11.30
CA GLU A 48 -5.85 23.91 -12.05
C GLU A 48 -5.34 23.27 -13.35
N ILE A 49 -5.43 21.94 -13.47
CA ILE A 49 -5.02 21.19 -14.66
C ILE A 49 -6.16 20.31 -15.18
N LYS A 50 -6.11 19.97 -16.47
CA LYS A 50 -7.13 19.16 -17.16
C LYS A 50 -6.79 17.69 -17.19
N ILE A 51 -5.50 17.33 -17.18
CA ILE A 51 -5.09 15.92 -17.15
C ILE A 51 -5.49 15.23 -15.84
N PRO A 52 -5.70 13.90 -15.84
CA PRO A 52 -6.04 13.13 -14.65
C PRO A 52 -5.07 13.34 -13.48
N VAL A 53 -5.63 13.54 -12.29
CA VAL A 53 -4.92 13.66 -11.01
C VAL A 53 -5.18 12.44 -10.16
N ILE A 54 -4.12 11.75 -9.78
CA ILE A 54 -4.14 10.59 -8.89
C ILE A 54 -3.76 11.06 -7.48
N GLY A 55 -4.70 10.93 -6.53
CA GLY A 55 -4.48 11.27 -5.13
C GLY A 55 -3.66 10.21 -4.39
N SER A 56 -2.66 10.64 -3.62
CA SER A 56 -1.88 9.75 -2.75
C SER A 56 -1.63 10.38 -1.37
N GLY A 57 -1.12 9.55 -0.45
CA GLY A 57 -0.70 9.97 0.89
C GLY A 57 -1.75 9.65 1.94
N ASP A 58 -1.32 8.94 2.97
CA ASP A 58 -2.09 8.62 4.18
C ASP A 58 -3.42 7.87 4.02
N ILE A 59 -3.66 7.26 2.87
CA ILE A 59 -4.77 6.31 2.66
C ILE A 59 -4.43 4.98 3.35
N LYS A 60 -5.08 4.68 4.47
CA LYS A 60 -4.83 3.47 5.27
C LYS A 60 -6.04 2.53 5.33
N SER A 61 -7.23 3.01 5.02
CA SER A 61 -8.47 2.24 5.05
C SER A 61 -9.40 2.58 3.87
N PRO A 62 -10.48 1.80 3.66
CA PRO A 62 -11.53 2.12 2.69
C PRO A 62 -12.19 3.50 2.95
N GLU A 63 -12.36 3.88 4.20
CA GLU A 63 -12.91 5.17 4.61
C GLU A 63 -11.98 6.32 4.27
N ASP A 64 -10.66 6.16 4.49
CA ASP A 64 -9.67 7.15 4.04
C ASP A 64 -9.73 7.34 2.53
N ALA A 65 -9.89 6.25 1.78
CA ALA A 65 -10.00 6.27 0.32
C ALA A 65 -11.26 7.03 -0.15
N GLN A 66 -12.40 6.83 0.51
CA GLN A 66 -13.61 7.60 0.24
C GLN A 66 -13.43 9.08 0.61
N SER A 67 -12.77 9.35 1.74
CA SER A 67 -12.55 10.70 2.26
C SER A 67 -11.69 11.54 1.32
N ILE A 68 -10.57 11.01 0.84
CA ILE A 68 -9.71 11.72 -0.12
C ILE A 68 -10.43 11.96 -1.45
N LEU A 69 -11.20 11.00 -1.97
CA LEU A 69 -12.00 11.19 -3.19
C LEU A 69 -13.02 12.31 -3.01
N THR A 70 -13.80 12.26 -1.92
CA THR A 70 -14.83 13.26 -1.61
C THR A 70 -14.25 14.66 -1.42
N GLN A 71 -13.13 14.77 -0.70
CA GLN A 71 -12.54 16.07 -0.39
C GLN A 71 -11.87 16.73 -1.60
N THR A 72 -11.25 15.94 -2.47
CA THR A 72 -10.33 16.43 -3.50
C THR A 72 -10.89 16.37 -4.91
N GLY A 73 -11.81 15.45 -5.18
CA GLY A 73 -12.30 15.18 -6.54
C GLY A 73 -11.24 14.58 -7.47
N CYS A 74 -10.15 14.00 -6.93
CA CYS A 74 -9.15 13.32 -7.76
C CYS A 74 -9.75 12.12 -8.52
N ASP A 75 -9.16 11.81 -9.68
CA ASP A 75 -9.73 10.84 -10.63
C ASP A 75 -9.42 9.39 -10.26
N ALA A 76 -8.35 9.18 -9.50
CA ALA A 76 -7.91 7.86 -9.03
C ALA A 76 -7.07 7.97 -7.76
N LEU A 77 -6.80 6.82 -7.13
CA LEU A 77 -6.02 6.73 -5.89
C LEU A 77 -4.76 5.90 -6.06
N MET A 78 -3.68 6.33 -5.42
CA MET A 78 -2.45 5.56 -5.26
C MET A 78 -2.20 5.23 -3.79
N ILE A 79 -2.33 3.95 -3.44
CA ILE A 79 -2.11 3.44 -2.09
C ILE A 79 -0.72 2.80 -1.99
N GLY A 80 0.12 3.32 -1.10
CA GLY A 80 1.49 2.83 -0.89
C GLY A 80 1.63 1.97 0.36
N ARG A 81 2.15 2.57 1.45
CA ARG A 81 2.57 1.88 2.69
C ARG A 81 1.51 0.96 3.31
N ALA A 82 0.24 1.32 3.19
CA ALA A 82 -0.87 0.56 3.76
C ALA A 82 -1.10 -0.77 3.04
N ALA A 83 -0.82 -0.86 1.74
CA ALA A 83 -0.99 -2.08 0.94
C ALA A 83 0.16 -3.09 1.11
N ILE A 84 1.33 -2.64 1.58
CA ILE A 84 2.46 -3.53 1.87
C ILE A 84 2.02 -4.53 2.94
N GLY A 85 2.04 -5.83 2.64
CA GLY A 85 1.60 -6.89 3.55
C GLY A 85 0.10 -6.92 3.85
N ASN A 86 -0.69 -6.15 3.10
CA ASN A 86 -2.15 -6.07 3.17
C ASN A 86 -2.70 -5.90 1.75
N PRO A 87 -2.51 -6.89 0.85
CA PRO A 87 -2.94 -6.79 -0.54
C PRO A 87 -4.48 -6.75 -0.69
N TRP A 88 -5.23 -7.26 0.29
CA TRP A 88 -6.69 -7.23 0.28
C TRP A 88 -7.28 -5.82 0.54
N LEU A 89 -6.46 -4.85 0.94
CA LEU A 89 -6.89 -3.46 1.06
C LEU A 89 -7.50 -2.92 -0.24
N PHE A 90 -6.97 -3.32 -1.40
CA PHE A 90 -7.52 -2.87 -2.70
C PHE A 90 -8.94 -3.36 -2.92
N SER A 91 -9.23 -4.65 -2.64
CA SER A 91 -10.60 -5.17 -2.77
C SER A 91 -11.54 -4.56 -1.74
N GLN A 92 -11.07 -4.30 -0.52
CA GLN A 92 -11.86 -3.61 0.51
C GLN A 92 -12.23 -2.18 0.10
N VAL A 93 -11.26 -1.42 -0.44
CA VAL A 93 -11.48 -0.07 -0.96
C VAL A 93 -12.48 -0.10 -2.11
N ILE A 94 -12.29 -0.99 -3.09
CA ILE A 94 -13.18 -1.10 -4.25
C ILE A 94 -14.61 -1.43 -3.84
N GLU A 95 -14.80 -2.41 -2.94
CA GLU A 95 -16.14 -2.76 -2.47
C GLU A 95 -16.78 -1.59 -1.73
N TYR A 96 -16.05 -0.99 -0.78
CA TYR A 96 -16.57 0.09 0.04
C TYR A 96 -17.00 1.29 -0.80
N LEU A 97 -16.21 1.66 -1.81
CA LEU A 97 -16.56 2.75 -2.73
C LEU A 97 -17.78 2.43 -3.60
N LYS A 98 -18.06 1.15 -3.88
CA LYS A 98 -19.22 0.72 -4.69
C LYS A 98 -20.49 0.58 -3.88
N THR A 99 -20.40 0.02 -2.67
CA THR A 99 -21.59 -0.45 -1.92
C THR A 99 -21.73 0.19 -0.54
N GLY A 100 -20.72 0.93 -0.08
CA GLY A 100 -20.65 1.47 1.29
C GLY A 100 -20.39 0.40 2.36
N LYS A 101 -20.16 -0.86 1.99
CA LYS A 101 -19.96 -1.97 2.93
C LYS A 101 -18.49 -2.21 3.19
N LEU A 102 -18.14 -2.35 4.47
CA LEU A 102 -16.79 -2.75 4.90
C LEU A 102 -16.67 -4.27 4.83
N ILE A 103 -15.77 -4.77 3.99
CA ILE A 103 -15.38 -6.18 4.01
C ILE A 103 -14.29 -6.38 5.07
N LYS A 104 -14.41 -7.44 5.86
CA LYS A 104 -13.38 -7.87 6.79
C LYS A 104 -12.09 -8.25 6.06
N ALA A 105 -10.96 -8.17 6.78
CA ALA A 105 -9.74 -8.79 6.30
C ALA A 105 -9.92 -10.32 6.19
N PRO A 106 -9.15 -11.01 5.33
CA PRO A 106 -9.16 -12.46 5.29
C PRO A 106 -8.81 -13.07 6.64
N GLU A 107 -9.37 -14.25 6.89
CA GLU A 107 -9.09 -15.02 8.10
C GLU A 107 -7.61 -15.37 8.20
N PHE A 108 -7.13 -15.71 9.39
CA PHE A 108 -5.70 -15.96 9.62
C PHE A 108 -5.11 -17.03 8.68
N THR A 109 -5.83 -18.13 8.48
CA THR A 109 -5.44 -19.22 7.57
C THR A 109 -5.38 -18.76 6.11
N GLU A 110 -6.32 -17.93 5.67
CA GLU A 110 -6.31 -17.32 4.33
C GLU A 110 -5.12 -16.37 4.15
N ARG A 111 -4.80 -15.57 5.19
CA ARG A 111 -3.62 -14.69 5.19
C ARG A 111 -2.32 -15.48 5.05
N ILE A 112 -2.21 -16.65 5.69
CA ILE A 112 -1.07 -17.56 5.50
C ILE A 112 -0.99 -18.03 4.04
N GLN A 113 -2.11 -18.50 3.47
CA GLN A 113 -2.13 -18.96 2.08
C GLN A 113 -1.72 -17.85 1.11
N ILE A 114 -2.18 -16.61 1.32
CA ILE A 114 -1.77 -15.45 0.52
C ILE A 114 -0.27 -15.16 0.71
N PHE A 115 0.26 -15.25 1.93
CA PHE A 115 1.68 -15.04 2.20
C PHE A 115 2.58 -16.09 1.53
N LEU A 116 2.19 -17.36 1.58
CA LEU A 116 2.86 -18.46 0.85
C LEU A 116 2.80 -18.24 -0.66
N LYS A 117 1.63 -17.86 -1.20
CA LYS A 117 1.48 -17.49 -2.62
C LYS A 117 2.40 -16.33 -3.01
N HIS A 118 2.48 -15.29 -2.18
CA HIS A 118 3.37 -14.16 -2.41
C HIS A 118 4.85 -14.62 -2.43
N ALA A 119 5.25 -15.51 -1.53
CA ALA A 119 6.60 -16.05 -1.49
C ALA A 119 6.91 -16.88 -2.74
N ARG A 120 5.97 -17.70 -3.23
CA ARG A 120 6.11 -18.41 -4.52
C ARG A 120 6.26 -17.46 -5.69
N LEU A 121 5.47 -16.39 -5.75
CA LEU A 121 5.59 -15.36 -6.79
C LEU A 121 6.94 -14.62 -6.74
N MET A 122 7.55 -14.49 -5.56
CA MET A 122 8.89 -13.91 -5.44
C MET A 122 9.98 -14.81 -6.02
N LEU A 123 9.82 -16.13 -5.90
CA LEU A 123 10.74 -17.11 -6.49
C LEU A 123 10.76 -17.08 -8.02
N THR A 124 9.67 -16.68 -8.67
CA THR A 124 9.65 -16.57 -10.15
C THR A 124 10.47 -15.39 -10.66
N ARG A 125 10.90 -14.47 -9.78
CA ARG A 125 11.58 -13.22 -10.16
C ARG A 125 12.97 -13.07 -9.53
N LYS A 126 13.29 -13.86 -8.50
CA LYS A 126 14.50 -13.69 -7.68
C LYS A 126 15.03 -15.03 -7.24
N ALA A 127 16.36 -15.13 -7.10
CA ALA A 127 17.00 -16.28 -6.46
C ALA A 127 16.40 -16.52 -5.07
N GLU A 128 16.25 -17.79 -4.70
CA GLU A 128 15.50 -18.23 -3.52
C GLU A 128 15.94 -17.52 -2.23
N LEU A 129 17.23 -17.51 -1.94
CA LEU A 129 17.78 -16.84 -0.76
C LEU A 129 17.38 -15.35 -0.69
N ARG A 130 17.41 -14.65 -1.82
CA ARG A 130 17.02 -13.24 -1.90
C ARG A 130 15.51 -13.07 -1.71
N ALA A 131 14.71 -13.92 -2.35
CA ALA A 131 13.26 -13.92 -2.19
C ALA A 131 12.89 -14.12 -0.71
N MET A 132 13.44 -15.13 -0.05
CA MET A 132 13.14 -15.41 1.35
C MET A 132 13.57 -14.28 2.29
N ARG A 133 14.78 -13.71 2.11
CA ARG A 133 15.23 -12.54 2.88
C ARG A 133 14.31 -11.34 2.76
N GLU A 134 13.74 -11.10 1.58
CA GLU A 134 12.75 -10.04 1.41
C GLU A 134 11.40 -10.39 2.04
N MET A 135 10.96 -11.65 1.93
CA MET A 135 9.70 -12.11 2.54
C MET A 135 9.66 -11.96 4.05
N ARG A 136 10.81 -12.08 4.73
CA ARG A 136 10.95 -11.81 6.19
C ARG A 136 10.36 -10.46 6.59
N LYS A 137 10.52 -9.42 5.75
CA LYS A 137 10.03 -8.05 6.02
C LYS A 137 8.51 -7.94 5.98
N PHE A 138 7.83 -8.82 5.24
CA PHE A 138 6.37 -8.78 5.09
C PHE A 138 5.65 -9.63 6.13
N ALA A 139 6.31 -10.66 6.67
CA ALA A 139 5.73 -11.58 7.65
C ALA A 139 4.99 -10.90 8.81
N PRO A 140 5.51 -9.81 9.43
CA PRO A 140 4.81 -9.17 10.54
C PRO A 140 3.42 -8.63 10.21
N LYS A 141 3.18 -8.28 8.95
CA LYS A 141 1.89 -7.73 8.52
C LYS A 141 0.88 -8.82 8.17
N TYR A 142 1.31 -9.89 7.50
CA TYR A 142 0.46 -11.04 7.22
C TYR A 142 0.04 -11.77 8.51
N LEU A 143 0.98 -11.90 9.46
CA LEU A 143 0.80 -12.65 10.70
C LEU A 143 0.37 -11.77 11.89
N LYS A 144 -0.28 -10.64 11.64
CA LYS A 144 -0.75 -9.76 12.73
C LYS A 144 -1.92 -10.43 13.47
N GLU A 145 -2.05 -10.14 14.77
CA GLU A 145 -3.21 -10.50 15.63
C GLU A 145 -3.34 -11.99 16.03
N GLU A 146 -2.36 -12.84 15.73
CA GLU A 146 -2.35 -14.24 16.16
C GLU A 146 -1.50 -14.46 17.45
N PRO A 147 -1.97 -15.25 18.43
CA PRO A 147 -1.16 -15.66 19.58
C PRO A 147 0.13 -16.39 19.17
N GLY A 148 1.23 -16.20 19.92
CA GLY A 148 2.51 -16.88 19.63
C GLY A 148 3.27 -16.38 18.40
N VAL A 149 2.77 -15.36 17.71
CA VAL A 149 3.41 -14.75 16.53
C VAL A 149 4.83 -14.24 16.76
N GLY A 150 5.18 -13.87 18.00
CA GLY A 150 6.54 -13.44 18.34
C GLY A 150 7.60 -14.50 18.04
N GLU A 151 7.38 -15.73 18.51
CA GLU A 151 8.29 -16.86 18.27
C GLU A 151 8.29 -17.30 16.80
N LEU A 152 7.11 -17.32 16.16
CA LEU A 152 7.01 -17.62 14.74
C LEU A 152 7.81 -16.61 13.88
N ARG A 153 7.74 -15.32 14.20
CA ARG A 153 8.51 -14.28 13.49
C ARG A 153 10.02 -14.46 13.67
N LYS A 154 10.49 -14.87 14.85
CA LYS A 154 11.91 -15.17 15.08
C LYS A 154 12.39 -16.29 14.16
N LYS A 155 11.62 -17.38 14.05
CA LYS A 155 11.91 -18.50 13.13
C LYS A 155 11.88 -18.04 11.67
N ILE A 156 10.86 -17.29 11.28
CA ILE A 156 10.75 -16.73 9.91
C ILE A 156 11.95 -15.84 9.58
N ASN A 157 12.46 -15.03 10.51
CA ASN A 157 13.61 -14.16 10.26
C ASN A 157 14.92 -14.91 9.95
N GLN A 158 14.96 -16.23 10.17
CA GLN A 158 16.12 -17.08 9.92
C GLN A 158 16.01 -17.89 8.61
N ILE A 159 14.84 -17.99 7.99
CA ILE A 159 14.62 -18.86 6.81
C ILE A 159 15.40 -18.40 5.58
N GLU A 160 16.02 -19.33 4.89
CA GLU A 160 16.77 -19.12 3.65
C GLU A 160 16.11 -19.81 2.45
N LYS A 161 15.27 -20.82 2.70
CA LYS A 161 14.55 -21.59 1.67
C LYS A 161 13.04 -21.47 1.82
N TYR A 162 12.33 -21.61 0.70
CA TYR A 162 10.87 -21.57 0.70
C TYR A 162 10.25 -22.77 1.43
N SER A 163 10.89 -23.95 1.37
CA SER A 163 10.46 -25.14 2.11
C SER A 163 10.44 -24.91 3.63
N GLU A 164 11.33 -24.08 4.16
CA GLU A 164 11.34 -23.73 5.59
C GLU A 164 10.16 -22.82 5.95
N LEU A 165 9.81 -21.88 5.06
CA LEU A 165 8.61 -21.06 5.22
C LEU A 165 7.35 -21.92 5.25
N GLU A 166 7.24 -22.88 4.33
CA GLU A 166 6.12 -23.82 4.28
C GLU A 166 6.06 -24.70 5.53
N GLY A 167 7.20 -25.23 5.96
CA GLY A 167 7.28 -26.06 7.16
C GLY A 167 6.82 -25.33 8.43
N LEU A 168 7.03 -24.00 8.51
CA LEU A 168 6.56 -23.18 9.62
C LEU A 168 5.07 -22.85 9.55
N LEU A 169 4.51 -22.67 8.34
CA LEU A 169 3.19 -22.07 8.16
C LEU A 169 2.07 -23.04 7.77
N LEU A 170 2.37 -24.11 7.01
CA LEU A 170 1.35 -25.10 6.64
C LEU A 170 0.71 -25.80 7.85
N PRO A 171 1.42 -26.12 8.95
CA PRO A 171 0.79 -26.69 10.13
C PRO A 171 -0.27 -25.79 10.79
N MET A 172 -0.22 -24.48 10.52
CA MET A 172 -1.16 -23.50 11.09
C MET A 172 -2.46 -23.34 10.29
N ILE A 173 -2.57 -24.02 9.14
CA ILE A 173 -3.77 -24.02 8.29
C ILE A 173 -4.64 -25.27 8.56
N ARG A 174 -4.13 -26.22 9.35
CA ARG A 174 -4.79 -27.50 9.64
C ARG A 174 -5.66 -27.43 10.88
#